data_AF-A0AA88YU51-F1
#
_entry.id   AF-A0AA88YU51-F1
#
_cell.length_a   1.000
_cell.length_b   1.000
_cell.length_c   1.000
_cell.angle_alpha   90.00
_cell.angle_beta   90.00
_cell.angle_gamma   90.00
#
_symmetry.space_group_name_H-M   'P 1'
#
loop_
_entity.id
_entity.type
_entity.pdbx_description
1 polymer ?
#
loop_
_entity_poly.entity_id
_entity_poly.type
_entity_poly.pdbx_seq_one_letter_code
_entity_poly.pdbx_strand_id
1 'polypeptide(L)'
;MLSSKVLKQIEYVCRGVRKKEKYFGGMQVVLSGDFYQLQPVKTELYGDFGQPCFQVAWFDDVFPHRIKLNVIYRQSEVKLIKAVHELETGHLSEETNILKMQDTVPLMKSLSRDLPPGQLVNAVHLFSRNVDVLLFNKNKLEQLHGQLHTFVSEDEGSKHYIDKFLAPQHLGLKIGCPVMLLVNLSDTLVNGKIGSVKHIEKNKIHVEFMISGKERVVNIERFIFTKYDPVSNTMIAKRRLFPLTLPYSFTIHKAQGMSIKNRVIDCKNSFPGQIGFAVGRAISLDGLCVKNFIPSLCCPHPQEISRFYNKFKEGCSDELESLSCCRATKLIQGKDNEWEIRKTESENNNDSKRSEVSKVTCK
;
A
#
# COMPACT_ATOMS: atom_id res chain seq x y z
N MET A 1 -1.87 -8.10 2.64
CA MET A 1 -0.92 -7.61 3.67
C MET A 1 -1.38 -7.75 5.13
N LEU A 2 -2.68 -7.70 5.46
CA LEU A 2 -3.13 -7.95 6.84
C LEU A 2 -3.13 -9.46 7.15
N SER A 3 -2.46 -9.90 8.22
CA SER A 3 -2.44 -11.31 8.64
C SER A 3 -3.63 -11.67 9.54
N SER A 4 -3.93 -12.97 9.63
CA SER A 4 -4.94 -13.53 10.54
C SER A 4 -4.64 -13.17 11.99
N LYS A 5 -3.36 -13.18 12.38
CA LYS A 5 -2.92 -12.80 13.73
C LYS A 5 -3.25 -11.35 14.03
N VAL A 6 -2.87 -10.42 13.15
CA VAL A 6 -3.11 -8.99 13.37
C VAL A 6 -4.61 -8.70 13.39
N LEU A 7 -5.41 -9.32 12.52
CA LEU A 7 -6.86 -9.16 12.52
C LEU A 7 -7.48 -9.63 13.86
N LYS A 8 -7.04 -10.77 14.41
CA LYS A 8 -7.46 -11.25 15.76
C LYS A 8 -7.09 -10.25 16.87
N GLN A 9 -5.90 -9.65 16.79
CA GLN A 9 -5.46 -8.67 17.79
C GLN A 9 -6.30 -7.39 17.73
N ILE A 10 -6.59 -6.88 16.51
CA ILE A 10 -7.47 -5.72 16.33
C ILE A 10 -8.84 -6.01 16.92
N GLU A 11 -9.42 -7.16 16.57
CA GLU A 11 -10.73 -7.60 17.08
C GLU A 11 -10.75 -7.66 18.62
N TYR A 12 -9.77 -8.33 19.23
CA TYR A 12 -9.61 -8.45 20.68
C TYR A 12 -9.54 -7.09 21.39
N VAL A 13 -8.71 -6.19 20.87
CA VAL A 13 -8.55 -4.83 21.44
C VAL A 13 -9.86 -4.04 21.31
N CYS A 14 -10.49 -4.06 20.13
CA CYS A 14 -11.78 -3.37 19.91
C CYS A 14 -12.86 -3.87 20.87
N ARG A 15 -12.94 -5.20 21.08
CA ARG A 15 -13.89 -5.83 22.01
C ARG A 15 -13.63 -5.40 23.45
N GLY A 16 -12.39 -5.50 23.90
CA GLY A 16 -11.98 -5.17 25.27
C GLY A 16 -12.20 -3.69 25.61
N VAL A 17 -11.75 -2.78 24.74
CA VAL A 17 -11.90 -1.33 24.94
C VAL A 17 -13.37 -0.92 24.98
N ARG A 18 -14.20 -1.49 24.11
CA ARG A 18 -15.63 -1.15 24.02
C ARG A 18 -16.51 -1.90 25.02
N LYS A 19 -15.94 -2.87 25.76
CA LYS A 19 -16.64 -3.70 26.75
C LYS A 19 -17.95 -4.29 26.20
N LYS A 20 -17.90 -4.82 24.97
CA LYS A 20 -19.04 -5.42 24.28
C LYS A 20 -18.63 -6.76 23.73
N GLU A 21 -19.41 -7.81 23.99
CA GLU A 21 -19.12 -9.18 23.55
C GLU A 21 -19.18 -9.38 22.02
N LYS A 22 -19.89 -8.50 21.30
CA LYS A 22 -19.93 -8.55 19.83
C LYS A 22 -18.53 -8.35 19.25
N TYR A 23 -18.21 -9.06 18.16
CA TYR A 23 -16.96 -8.88 17.42
C TYR A 23 -16.66 -7.40 17.14
N PHE A 24 -15.38 -7.03 17.27
CA PHE A 24 -14.91 -5.63 17.17
C PHE A 24 -15.64 -4.65 18.11
N GLY A 25 -16.22 -5.13 19.21
CA GLY A 25 -17.04 -4.32 20.11
C GLY A 25 -18.31 -3.76 19.43
N GLY A 26 -18.82 -4.47 18.42
CA GLY A 26 -20.00 -4.07 17.65
C GLY A 26 -19.77 -2.88 16.71
N MET A 27 -18.53 -2.63 16.30
CA MET A 27 -18.22 -1.66 15.24
C MET A 27 -18.65 -2.21 13.88
N GLN A 28 -19.16 -1.34 13.01
CA GLN A 28 -19.26 -1.67 11.60
C GLN A 28 -17.85 -1.63 11.01
N VAL A 29 -17.40 -2.76 10.46
CA VAL A 29 -16.06 -2.90 9.87
C VAL A 29 -16.20 -3.16 8.38
N VAL A 30 -15.55 -2.33 7.57
CA VAL A 30 -15.46 -2.50 6.12
C VAL A 30 -14.03 -2.87 5.77
N LEU A 31 -13.85 -4.07 5.20
CA LEU A 31 -12.56 -4.50 4.67
C LEU A 31 -12.54 -4.30 3.16
N SER A 32 -11.43 -3.76 2.65
CA SER A 32 -11.18 -3.62 1.23
C SER A 32 -9.75 -4.05 0.94
N GLY A 33 -9.57 -4.83 -0.12
CA GLY A 33 -8.27 -5.37 -0.49
C GLY A 33 -8.38 -6.45 -1.55
N ASP A 34 -7.23 -6.97 -1.92
CA ASP A 34 -7.07 -7.99 -2.94
C ASP A 34 -6.00 -8.99 -2.49
N PHE A 35 -6.39 -10.26 -2.39
CA PHE A 35 -5.54 -11.34 -1.89
C PHE A 35 -4.65 -11.97 -2.97
N TYR A 36 -4.84 -11.63 -4.25
CA TYR A 36 -3.85 -11.92 -5.31
C TYR A 36 -2.68 -10.93 -5.32
N GLN A 37 -2.76 -9.85 -4.54
CA GLN A 37 -1.64 -8.93 -4.34
C GLN A 37 -0.68 -9.45 -3.26
N LEU A 38 0.08 -8.55 -2.64
CA LEU A 38 1.12 -8.88 -1.68
C LEU A 38 0.54 -9.53 -0.40
N GLN A 39 1.03 -10.74 -0.13
CA GLN A 39 0.73 -11.51 1.08
C GLN A 39 1.26 -10.77 2.34
N PRO A 40 0.72 -11.07 3.53
CA PRO A 40 1.29 -10.56 4.78
C PRO A 40 2.76 -10.96 4.95
N VAL A 41 3.59 -10.02 5.41
CA VAL A 41 5.00 -10.28 5.69
C VAL A 41 5.11 -11.14 6.95
N LYS A 42 5.75 -12.30 6.83
CA LYS A 42 5.95 -13.22 7.95
C LYS A 42 6.83 -12.59 9.02
N THR A 43 6.41 -12.73 10.28
CA THR A 43 7.19 -12.32 11.44
C THR A 43 7.22 -13.47 12.47
N GLU A 44 7.91 -14.56 12.09
CA GLU A 44 7.89 -15.85 12.81
C GLU A 44 8.34 -15.74 14.27
N LEU A 45 9.28 -14.83 14.58
CA LEU A 45 9.72 -14.55 15.96
C LEU A 45 8.57 -14.15 16.89
N TYR A 46 7.49 -13.61 16.33
CA TYR A 46 6.30 -13.25 17.09
C TYR A 46 5.15 -14.21 16.80
N GLY A 47 5.36 -15.35 16.14
CA GLY A 47 4.30 -16.29 15.78
C GLY A 47 3.32 -15.78 14.72
N ASP A 48 3.72 -14.80 13.90
CA ASP A 48 2.97 -14.44 12.69
C ASP A 48 3.56 -15.14 11.46
N PHE A 49 2.89 -16.20 11.02
CA PHE A 49 3.33 -17.00 9.87
C PHE A 49 2.84 -16.45 8.52
N GLY A 50 2.26 -15.24 8.50
CA GLY A 50 1.80 -14.57 7.28
C GLY A 50 0.51 -15.14 6.71
N GLN A 51 -0.28 -15.85 7.52
CA GLN A 51 -1.58 -16.37 7.11
C GLN A 51 -2.53 -15.22 6.71
N PRO A 52 -3.23 -15.31 5.56
CA PRO A 52 -4.19 -14.30 5.15
C PRO A 52 -5.28 -14.03 6.20
N CYS A 53 -5.74 -12.79 6.32
CA CYS A 53 -6.71 -12.42 7.35
C CYS A 53 -8.06 -13.17 7.25
N PHE A 54 -8.45 -13.64 6.07
CA PHE A 54 -9.69 -14.42 5.90
C PHE A 54 -9.63 -15.82 6.52
N GLN A 55 -8.46 -16.29 6.96
CA GLN A 55 -8.31 -17.60 7.61
C GLN A 55 -8.70 -17.59 9.10
N VAL A 56 -9.15 -16.47 9.66
CA VAL A 56 -9.72 -16.47 11.02
C VAL A 56 -11.05 -17.22 11.01
N ALA A 57 -11.29 -18.07 12.01
CA ALA A 57 -12.45 -18.98 12.02
C ALA A 57 -13.81 -18.26 11.91
N TRP A 58 -13.90 -17.06 12.48
CA TRP A 58 -15.10 -16.23 12.49
C TRP A 58 -15.22 -15.27 11.29
N PHE A 59 -14.30 -15.34 10.30
CA PHE A 59 -14.26 -14.37 9.21
C PHE A 59 -15.55 -14.35 8.40
N ASP A 60 -16.02 -15.54 8.01
CA ASP A 60 -17.21 -15.70 7.19
C ASP A 60 -18.48 -15.22 7.95
N ASP A 61 -18.54 -15.43 9.26
CA ASP A 61 -19.65 -15.00 10.13
C ASP A 61 -19.69 -13.47 10.32
N VAL A 62 -18.51 -12.84 10.46
CA VAL A 62 -18.39 -11.39 10.71
C VAL A 62 -18.44 -10.58 9.41
N PHE A 63 -17.98 -11.16 8.30
CA PHE A 63 -17.97 -10.56 6.97
C PHE A 63 -18.79 -11.39 5.97
N PRO A 64 -20.12 -11.49 6.16
CA PRO A 64 -20.99 -12.27 5.28
C PRO A 64 -21.18 -11.60 3.91
N HIS A 65 -21.12 -10.27 3.85
CA HIS A 65 -21.29 -9.52 2.60
C HIS A 65 -19.95 -9.31 1.90
N ARG A 66 -19.91 -9.68 0.62
CA ARG A 66 -18.70 -9.64 -0.19
C ARG A 66 -19.03 -9.06 -1.55
N ILE A 67 -18.38 -7.95 -1.88
CA ILE A 67 -18.63 -7.22 -3.11
C ILE A 67 -17.38 -7.31 -3.98
N LYS A 68 -17.54 -7.83 -5.19
CA LYS A 68 -16.47 -7.85 -6.20
C LYS A 68 -16.61 -6.66 -7.14
N LEU A 69 -15.60 -5.81 -7.18
CA LEU A 69 -15.52 -4.74 -8.16
C LEU A 69 -15.00 -5.32 -9.49
N ASN A 70 -15.79 -5.17 -10.55
CA ASN A 70 -15.47 -5.74 -11.88
C ASN A 70 -14.89 -4.70 -12.86
N VAL A 71 -15.05 -3.40 -12.57
CA VAL A 71 -14.58 -2.33 -13.46
C VAL A 71 -13.15 -1.92 -13.10
N ILE A 72 -12.25 -2.06 -14.06
CA ILE A 72 -10.86 -1.63 -13.95
C ILE A 72 -10.75 -0.20 -14.50
N TYR A 73 -10.40 0.75 -13.64
CA TYR A 73 -10.25 2.16 -14.01
C TYR A 73 -8.81 2.57 -14.32
N ARG A 74 -7.82 1.78 -13.87
CA ARG A 74 -6.40 2.17 -13.94
C ARG A 74 -5.82 2.00 -15.33
N GLN A 75 -6.17 0.91 -16.00
CA GLN A 75 -5.70 0.58 -17.35
C GLN A 75 -6.88 0.58 -18.31
N SER A 76 -6.68 1.14 -19.50
CA SER A 76 -7.64 1.06 -20.61
C SER A 76 -7.25 -0.01 -21.64
N GLU A 77 -5.98 -0.41 -21.68
CA GLU A 77 -5.45 -1.35 -22.67
C GLU A 77 -5.80 -2.80 -22.33
N VAL A 78 -6.62 -3.45 -23.16
CA VAL A 78 -7.09 -4.84 -22.96
C VAL A 78 -5.93 -5.83 -22.80
N LYS A 79 -4.84 -5.67 -23.56
CA LYS A 79 -3.65 -6.52 -23.46
C LYS A 79 -2.99 -6.43 -22.08
N LEU A 80 -2.86 -5.21 -21.55
CA LEU A 80 -2.29 -4.98 -20.22
C LEU A 80 -3.19 -5.53 -19.12
N ILE A 81 -4.51 -5.32 -19.21
CA ILE A 81 -5.49 -5.85 -18.25
C ILE A 81 -5.39 -7.38 -18.16
N LYS A 82 -5.38 -8.08 -19.30
CA LYS A 82 -5.25 -9.53 -19.35
C LYS A 82 -3.94 -10.00 -18.73
N ALA A 83 -2.84 -9.38 -19.12
CA ALA A 83 -1.52 -9.73 -18.62
C ALA A 83 -1.38 -9.54 -17.10
N VAL A 84 -1.93 -8.45 -16.55
CA VAL A 84 -1.95 -8.21 -15.10
C VAL A 84 -2.68 -9.33 -14.38
N HIS A 85 -3.86 -9.73 -14.86
CA HIS A 85 -4.65 -10.78 -14.24
C HIS A 85 -3.93 -12.14 -14.24
N GLU A 86 -3.29 -12.51 -15.35
CA GLU A 86 -2.52 -13.76 -15.46
C GLU A 86 -1.29 -13.76 -14.53
N LEU A 87 -0.58 -12.63 -14.47
CA LEU A 87 0.58 -12.46 -13.58
C LEU A 87 0.19 -12.45 -12.10
N GLU A 88 -0.96 -11.87 -11.74
CA GLU A 88 -1.46 -11.81 -10.36
C GLU A 88 -1.96 -13.18 -9.88
N THR A 89 -2.63 -13.95 -10.74
CA THR A 89 -3.09 -15.29 -10.36
C THR A 89 -1.97 -16.34 -10.38
N GLY A 90 -0.85 -16.03 -11.05
CA GLY A 90 0.27 -16.95 -11.25
C GLY A 90 -0.05 -18.09 -12.22
N HIS A 91 -1.23 -18.08 -12.84
CA HIS A 91 -1.58 -19.01 -13.90
C HIS A 91 -1.15 -18.39 -15.23
N LEU A 92 0.14 -18.49 -15.52
CA LEU A 92 0.65 -18.32 -16.88
C LEU A 92 0.31 -19.58 -17.71
N SER A 93 -0.99 -19.91 -17.75
CA SER A 93 -1.64 -21.04 -18.42
C SER A 93 -0.81 -22.32 -18.52
N GLU A 94 -1.02 -23.26 -17.59
CA GLU A 94 -0.68 -24.67 -17.80
C GLU A 94 -1.87 -25.41 -18.45
N GLU A 95 -1.54 -26.02 -19.59
CA GLU A 95 -2.08 -27.26 -20.19
C GLU A 95 -3.52 -27.36 -20.73
N THR A 96 -4.50 -26.54 -20.34
CA THR A 96 -5.87 -26.69 -20.90
C THR A 96 -6.23 -25.74 -22.04
N ASN A 97 -5.37 -24.78 -22.40
CA ASN A 97 -5.58 -23.90 -23.56
C ASN A 97 -4.25 -23.36 -24.11
N ILE A 98 -3.61 -24.13 -24.99
CA ILE A 98 -2.37 -23.79 -25.73
C ILE A 98 -2.47 -22.43 -26.47
N LEU A 99 -3.68 -21.89 -26.68
CA LEU A 99 -3.93 -20.59 -27.31
C LEU A 99 -3.77 -19.37 -26.38
N LYS A 100 -3.75 -19.51 -25.05
CA LYS A 100 -3.66 -18.37 -24.11
C LYS A 100 -2.23 -18.01 -23.67
N MET A 101 -1.27 -18.95 -23.80
CA MET A 101 0.16 -18.70 -23.49
C MET A 101 0.82 -17.64 -24.38
N GLN A 102 0.23 -17.33 -25.54
CA GLN A 102 0.93 -16.65 -26.62
C GLN A 102 1.07 -15.14 -26.43
N ASP A 103 0.27 -14.51 -25.56
CA ASP A 103 0.26 -13.04 -25.48
C ASP A 103 1.08 -12.48 -24.32
N THR A 104 0.89 -12.95 -23.08
CA THR A 104 1.50 -12.31 -21.89
C THR A 104 3.01 -12.49 -21.81
N VAL A 105 3.53 -13.70 -22.04
CA VAL A 105 4.98 -13.93 -21.97
C VAL A 105 5.72 -13.16 -23.07
N PRO A 106 5.30 -13.21 -24.35
CA PRO A 106 5.90 -12.37 -25.38
C PRO A 106 5.72 -10.88 -25.13
N LEU A 107 4.57 -10.45 -24.59
CA LEU A 107 4.35 -9.07 -24.18
C LEU A 107 5.37 -8.63 -23.13
N MET A 108 5.53 -9.36 -22.02
CA MET A 108 6.52 -9.02 -20.98
C MET A 108 7.95 -8.99 -21.52
N LYS A 109 8.31 -9.91 -22.42
CA LYS A 109 9.61 -9.90 -23.10
C LYS A 109 9.78 -8.69 -24.02
N SER A 110 8.75 -8.29 -24.77
CA SER A 110 8.79 -7.09 -25.62
C SER A 110 8.91 -5.80 -24.80
N LEU A 111 8.41 -5.79 -23.56
CA LEU A 111 8.54 -4.69 -22.61
C LEU A 111 9.94 -4.61 -21.97
N SER A 112 10.86 -5.53 -22.28
CA SER A 112 12.27 -5.40 -21.89
C SER A 112 13.02 -4.29 -22.63
N ARG A 113 12.38 -3.64 -23.62
CA ARG A 113 12.85 -2.39 -24.20
C ARG A 113 13.02 -1.30 -23.14
N ASP A 114 13.99 -0.41 -23.33
CA ASP A 114 14.07 0.78 -22.50
C ASP A 114 12.93 1.74 -22.81
N LEU A 115 12.57 2.54 -21.80
CA LEU A 115 11.66 3.65 -22.01
C LEU A 115 12.35 4.73 -22.87
N PRO A 116 11.59 5.51 -23.65
CA PRO A 116 12.13 6.67 -24.36
C PRO A 116 12.95 7.57 -23.41
N PRO A 117 14.07 8.18 -23.85
CA PRO A 117 14.98 8.90 -22.96
C PRO A 117 14.29 9.92 -22.04
N GLY A 118 13.35 10.72 -22.57
CA GLY A 118 12.59 11.69 -21.77
C GLY A 118 11.68 11.06 -20.70
N GLN A 119 11.20 9.84 -20.93
CA GLN A 119 10.42 9.10 -19.93
C GLN A 119 11.32 8.40 -18.91
N LEU A 120 12.47 7.88 -19.35
CA LEU A 120 13.43 7.15 -18.53
C LEU A 120 14.06 8.03 -17.44
N VAL A 121 14.33 9.30 -17.75
CA VAL A 121 14.86 10.27 -16.77
C VAL A 121 13.97 10.39 -15.52
N ASN A 122 12.65 10.28 -15.71
CA ASN A 122 11.65 10.37 -14.65
C ASN A 122 11.07 9.01 -14.25
N ALA A 123 11.68 7.91 -14.71
CA ALA A 123 11.19 6.57 -14.41
C ALA A 123 11.64 6.13 -13.01
N VAL A 124 10.71 5.56 -12.27
CA VAL A 124 11.00 4.94 -10.98
C VAL A 124 11.32 3.47 -11.20
N HIS A 125 12.45 3.02 -10.68
CA HIS A 125 12.87 1.63 -10.75
C HIS A 125 12.33 0.85 -9.54
N LEU A 126 11.70 -0.29 -9.79
CA LEU A 126 11.08 -1.13 -8.77
C LEU A 126 11.84 -2.45 -8.65
N PHE A 127 12.23 -2.80 -7.44
CA PHE A 127 12.99 -4.01 -7.12
C PHE A 127 12.31 -4.84 -6.03
N SER A 128 12.65 -6.12 -5.94
CA SER A 128 12.10 -6.98 -4.88
C SER A 128 12.78 -6.77 -3.53
N ARG A 129 14.10 -6.53 -3.49
CA ARG A 129 14.89 -6.47 -2.24
C ARG A 129 15.42 -5.07 -1.97
N ASN A 130 15.54 -4.73 -0.69
CA ASN A 130 16.12 -3.44 -0.26
C ASN A 130 17.57 -3.27 -0.73
N VAL A 131 18.37 -4.34 -0.79
CA VAL A 131 19.77 -4.25 -1.24
C VAL A 131 19.88 -3.79 -2.70
N ASP A 132 18.98 -4.23 -3.57
CA ASP A 132 18.97 -3.86 -4.99
C ASP A 132 18.59 -2.38 -5.15
N VAL A 133 17.61 -1.90 -4.35
CA VAL A 133 17.22 -0.48 -4.26
C VAL A 133 18.39 0.40 -3.82
N LEU A 134 19.09 -0.02 -2.76
CA LEU A 134 20.22 0.72 -2.21
C LEU A 134 21.36 0.82 -3.23
N LEU A 135 21.70 -0.29 -3.89
CA LEU A 135 22.74 -0.33 -4.91
C LEU A 135 22.37 0.55 -6.12
N PHE A 136 21.14 0.46 -6.60
CA PHE A 136 20.68 1.26 -7.73
C PHE A 136 20.71 2.76 -7.41
N ASN A 137 20.18 3.17 -6.25
CA ASN A 137 20.18 4.56 -5.82
C ASN A 137 21.61 5.09 -5.63
N LYS A 138 22.51 4.28 -5.06
CA LYS A 138 23.93 4.61 -4.92
C LYS A 138 24.57 4.86 -6.28
N ASN A 139 24.43 3.92 -7.23
CA ASN A 139 25.02 4.05 -8.55
C ASN A 139 24.49 5.29 -9.30
N LYS A 140 23.19 5.60 -9.18
CA LYS A 140 22.61 6.83 -9.76
C LYS A 140 23.20 8.09 -9.14
N LEU A 141 23.39 8.11 -7.84
CA LEU A 141 24.02 9.24 -7.16
C LEU A 141 25.50 9.40 -7.55
N GLU A 142 26.23 8.29 -7.70
CA GLU A 142 27.63 8.29 -8.13
C GLU A 142 27.80 8.86 -9.55
N GLN A 143 26.87 8.55 -10.46
CA GLN A 143 26.85 9.05 -11.83
C GLN A 143 26.60 10.56 -11.96
N LEU A 144 25.98 11.19 -10.95
CA LEU A 144 25.77 12.64 -10.97
C LEU A 144 27.09 13.39 -10.74
N HIS A 145 27.28 14.50 -11.45
CA HIS A 145 28.39 15.41 -11.17
C HIS A 145 28.20 16.12 -9.81
N GLY A 146 29.31 16.65 -9.27
CA GLY A 146 29.31 17.42 -8.03
C GLY A 146 29.74 16.62 -6.78
N GLN A 147 29.96 17.36 -5.69
CA GLN A 147 30.45 16.81 -4.43
C GLN A 147 29.34 16.01 -3.72
N LEU A 148 29.67 14.79 -3.29
CA LEU A 148 28.78 13.96 -2.47
C LEU A 148 28.78 14.48 -1.03
N HIS A 149 27.61 14.86 -0.52
CA HIS A 149 27.38 15.18 0.88
C HIS A 149 26.65 14.01 1.54
N THR A 150 27.22 13.49 2.62
CA THR A 150 26.62 12.37 3.37
C THR A 150 26.20 12.83 4.76
N PHE A 151 24.95 12.56 5.11
CA PHE A 151 24.37 12.83 6.42
C PHE A 151 24.11 11.52 7.15
N VAL A 152 24.63 11.41 8.36
CA VAL A 152 24.40 10.26 9.26
C VAL A 152 23.26 10.61 10.20
N SER A 153 22.36 9.65 10.46
CA SER A 153 21.29 9.82 11.44
C SER A 153 21.80 9.86 12.88
N GLU A 154 21.11 10.60 13.73
CA GLU A 154 21.27 10.51 15.19
C GLU A 154 20.19 9.56 15.72
N ASP A 155 20.58 8.38 16.19
CA ASP A 155 19.65 7.32 16.60
C ASP A 155 19.71 7.08 18.12
N GLU A 156 18.54 6.86 18.73
CA GLU A 156 18.39 6.53 20.16
C GLU A 156 17.39 5.37 20.31
N GLY A 157 17.66 4.43 21.24
CA GLY A 157 16.77 3.32 21.57
C GLY A 157 17.10 2.01 20.84
N SER A 158 16.09 1.15 20.66
CA SER A 158 16.29 -0.23 20.17
C SER A 158 16.53 -0.30 18.66
N LYS A 159 17.67 -0.88 18.28
CA LYS A 159 18.10 -1.06 16.87
C LYS A 159 17.05 -1.76 16.02
N HIS A 160 16.33 -2.73 16.58
CA HIS A 160 15.27 -3.46 15.89
C HIS A 160 14.16 -2.55 15.33
N TYR A 161 13.81 -1.48 16.04
CA TYR A 161 12.79 -0.52 15.59
C TYR A 161 13.40 0.59 14.73
N ILE A 162 14.64 0.99 15.02
CA ILE A 162 15.40 1.97 14.23
C ILE A 162 15.54 1.51 12.77
N ASP A 163 15.88 0.24 12.56
CA ASP A 163 16.06 -0.34 11.21
C ASP A 163 14.75 -0.38 10.38
N LYS A 164 13.59 -0.18 11.04
CA LYS A 164 12.27 -0.12 10.41
C LYS A 164 11.82 1.29 10.04
N PHE A 165 12.56 2.34 10.44
CA PHE A 165 12.22 3.70 10.03
C PHE A 165 12.36 3.89 8.52
N LEU A 166 11.49 4.75 7.96
CA LEU A 166 11.53 5.08 6.54
C LEU A 166 12.79 5.88 6.17
N ALA A 167 13.24 6.75 7.07
CA ALA A 167 14.47 7.51 6.88
C ALA A 167 15.69 6.58 6.95
N PRO A 168 16.60 6.65 5.97
CA PRO A 168 17.81 5.83 5.97
C PRO A 168 18.74 6.22 7.13
N GLN A 169 19.69 5.34 7.46
CA GLN A 169 20.76 5.68 8.41
C GLN A 169 21.80 6.64 7.80
N HIS A 170 22.05 6.48 6.49
CA HIS A 170 22.95 7.31 5.72
C HIS A 170 22.19 7.91 4.54
N LEU A 171 22.15 9.24 4.47
CA LEU A 171 21.55 9.97 3.37
C LEU A 171 22.66 10.66 2.56
N GLY A 172 22.96 10.12 1.39
CA GLY A 172 23.86 10.73 0.42
C GLY A 172 23.10 11.63 -0.55
N LEU A 173 23.58 12.85 -0.76
CA LEU A 173 22.98 13.84 -1.66
C LEU A 173 24.05 14.57 -2.48
N LYS A 174 23.64 15.03 -3.66
CA LYS A 174 24.41 15.95 -4.52
C LYS A 174 23.49 17.10 -4.94
N ILE A 175 24.06 18.27 -5.21
CA ILE A 175 23.30 19.37 -5.81
C ILE A 175 22.74 18.91 -7.17
N GLY A 176 21.48 19.21 -7.43
CA GLY A 176 20.73 18.81 -8.63
C GLY A 176 20.05 17.45 -8.53
N CYS A 177 20.36 16.61 -7.53
CA CYS A 177 19.70 15.31 -7.42
C CYS A 177 18.22 15.46 -7.01
N PRO A 178 17.34 14.58 -7.49
CA PRO A 178 15.96 14.53 -7.05
C PRO A 178 15.88 13.90 -5.64
N VAL A 179 14.96 14.41 -4.83
CA VAL A 179 14.65 13.91 -3.49
C VAL A 179 13.16 13.80 -3.31
N MET A 180 12.72 12.82 -2.53
CA MET A 180 11.33 12.62 -2.14
C MET A 180 11.17 12.84 -0.64
N LEU A 181 10.12 13.56 -0.28
CA LEU A 181 9.76 13.84 1.09
C LEU A 181 9.13 12.60 1.76
N LEU A 182 9.54 12.30 3.00
CA LEU A 182 9.08 11.14 3.77
C LEU A 182 7.96 11.46 4.78
N VAL A 183 7.67 12.75 4.99
CA VAL A 183 6.71 13.24 5.99
C VAL A 183 5.83 14.32 5.39
N ASN A 184 4.70 14.62 6.01
CA ASN A 184 3.92 15.80 5.65
C ASN A 184 4.51 17.02 6.37
N LEU A 185 4.97 18.01 5.62
CA LEU A 185 5.43 19.30 6.15
C LEU A 185 4.34 20.38 6.08
N SER A 186 3.41 20.25 5.12
CA SER A 186 2.22 21.09 4.97
C SER A 186 1.19 20.39 4.07
N ASP A 187 0.01 21.00 3.89
CA ASP A 187 -1.04 20.48 2.99
C ASP A 187 -0.58 20.35 1.53
N THR A 188 0.47 21.09 1.14
CA THR A 188 1.02 21.08 -0.23
C THR A 188 2.34 20.33 -0.36
N LEU A 189 3.03 20.10 0.76
CA LEU A 189 4.29 19.37 0.89
C LEU A 189 4.04 18.08 1.67
N VAL A 190 3.47 17.10 0.97
CA VAL A 190 3.07 15.82 1.53
C VAL A 190 4.13 14.73 1.29
N ASN A 191 4.07 13.67 2.07
CA ASN A 191 4.84 12.45 1.87
C ASN A 191 4.71 11.96 0.41
N GLY A 192 5.82 11.63 -0.21
CA GLY A 192 5.90 11.21 -1.61
C GLY A 192 6.16 12.34 -2.60
N LYS A 193 6.09 13.62 -2.18
CA LYS A 193 6.37 14.74 -3.08
C LYS A 193 7.86 14.78 -3.46
N ILE A 194 8.12 14.87 -4.76
CA ILE A 194 9.47 14.92 -5.32
C ILE A 194 9.88 16.38 -5.58
N GLY A 195 11.12 16.71 -5.24
CA GLY A 195 11.76 17.98 -5.55
C GLY A 195 13.22 17.79 -5.99
N SER A 196 13.91 18.88 -6.30
CA SER A 196 15.32 18.87 -6.70
C SER A 196 16.16 19.65 -5.69
N VAL A 197 17.30 19.09 -5.27
CA VAL A 197 18.23 19.74 -4.34
C VAL A 197 18.92 20.90 -5.05
N LYS A 198 18.76 22.13 -4.55
CA LYS A 198 19.42 23.33 -5.09
C LYS A 198 20.67 23.72 -4.33
N HIS A 199 20.65 23.55 -3.01
CA HIS A 199 21.77 23.89 -2.16
C HIS A 199 21.78 23.03 -0.90
N ILE A 200 22.96 22.73 -0.37
CA ILE A 200 23.16 21.86 0.79
C ILE A 200 23.98 22.62 1.82
N GLU A 201 23.42 22.76 3.02
CA GLU A 201 24.11 23.30 4.19
C GLU A 201 24.19 22.25 5.31
N LYS A 202 24.94 22.54 6.37
CA LYS A 202 25.15 21.60 7.49
C LYS A 202 23.84 21.18 8.19
N ASN A 203 22.89 22.11 8.31
CA ASN A 203 21.67 21.93 9.11
C ASN A 203 20.37 22.08 8.31
N LYS A 204 20.45 22.50 7.03
CA LYS A 204 19.29 22.65 6.16
C LYS A 204 19.64 22.29 4.72
N ILE A 205 18.66 21.78 3.99
CA ILE A 205 18.78 21.45 2.57
C ILE A 205 17.73 22.28 1.82
N HIS A 206 18.16 23.01 0.81
CA HIS A 206 17.27 23.80 -0.04
C HIS A 206 16.76 22.93 -1.17
N VAL A 207 15.47 22.61 -1.16
CA VAL A 207 14.84 21.74 -2.15
C VAL A 207 13.76 22.52 -2.89
N GLU A 208 13.84 22.52 -4.21
CA GLU A 208 12.83 23.09 -5.08
C GLU A 208 11.71 22.07 -5.33
N PHE A 209 10.48 22.48 -5.04
CA PHE A 209 9.28 21.70 -5.30
C PHE A 209 8.33 22.45 -6.23
N MET A 210 7.58 21.70 -7.03
CA MET A 210 6.40 22.22 -7.73
C MET A 210 5.21 22.31 -6.76
N ILE A 211 4.82 23.54 -6.38
CA ILE A 211 3.71 23.83 -5.46
C ILE A 211 2.69 24.71 -6.20
N SER A 212 1.48 24.19 -6.40
CA SER A 212 0.40 24.90 -7.11
C SER A 212 0.82 25.47 -8.48
N GLY A 213 1.60 24.68 -9.23
CA GLY A 213 2.10 25.05 -10.56
C GLY A 213 3.30 26.01 -10.56
N LYS A 214 3.84 26.38 -9.39
CA LYS A 214 5.03 27.26 -9.29
C LYS A 214 6.18 26.54 -8.59
N GLU A 215 7.38 26.75 -9.11
CA GLU A 215 8.61 26.31 -8.46
C GLU A 215 8.85 27.14 -7.20
N ARG A 216 9.06 26.47 -6.06
CA ARG A 216 9.37 27.11 -4.79
C ARG A 216 10.49 26.35 -4.10
N VAL A 217 11.52 27.08 -3.68
CA VAL A 217 12.58 26.56 -2.84
C VAL A 217 12.12 26.54 -1.39
N VAL A 218 12.26 25.39 -0.74
CA VAL A 218 11.87 25.15 0.65
C VAL A 218 13.08 24.68 1.44
N ASN A 219 13.25 25.22 2.65
CA ASN A 219 14.27 24.78 3.59
C ASN A 219 13.80 23.51 4.29
N ILE A 220 14.52 22.41 4.08
CA ILE A 220 14.27 21.14 4.73
C ILE A 220 15.26 20.96 5.87
N GLU A 221 14.74 20.88 7.08
CA GLU A 221 15.50 20.66 8.31
C GLU A 221 15.46 19.19 8.74
N ARG A 222 16.30 18.83 9.72
CA ARG A 222 16.26 17.49 10.32
C ARG A 222 14.92 17.27 11.05
N PHE A 223 14.27 16.15 10.75
CA PHE A 223 13.04 15.70 11.39
C PHE A 223 13.33 14.56 12.38
N ILE A 224 12.51 14.45 13.43
CA ILE A 224 12.63 13.38 14.43
C ILE A 224 11.55 12.33 14.17
N PHE A 225 11.96 11.16 13.70
CA PHE A 225 11.14 9.96 13.60
C PHE A 225 11.13 9.28 14.97
N THR A 226 9.96 9.04 15.53
CA THR A 226 9.81 8.37 16.83
C THR A 226 8.92 7.14 16.72
N LYS A 227 9.24 6.14 17.54
CA LYS A 227 8.39 4.98 17.78
C LYS A 227 8.15 4.89 19.28
N TYR A 228 6.88 4.85 19.65
CA TYR A 228 6.43 4.65 21.03
C TYR A 228 5.94 3.22 21.22
N ASP A 229 6.15 2.70 22.43
CA ASP A 229 5.44 1.54 22.93
C ASP A 229 3.97 1.92 23.15
N PRO A 230 3.00 1.24 22.51
CA PRO A 230 1.59 1.55 22.67
C PRO A 230 1.04 1.31 24.08
N VAL A 231 1.70 0.51 24.91
CA VAL A 231 1.24 0.16 26.27
C VAL A 231 1.78 1.13 27.31
N SER A 232 3.10 1.28 27.38
CA SER A 232 3.75 2.17 28.35
C SER A 232 3.80 3.63 27.91
N ASN A 233 3.47 3.91 26.64
CA ASN A 233 3.65 5.22 25.98
C ASN A 233 5.10 5.76 26.08
N THR A 234 6.08 4.87 26.24
CA THR A 234 7.50 5.26 26.30
C THR A 234 8.12 5.23 24.91
N MET A 235 9.05 6.14 24.65
CA MET A 235 9.81 6.16 23.39
C MET A 235 10.77 4.96 23.37
N ILE A 236 10.59 4.06 22.40
CA ILE A 236 11.42 2.85 22.25
C ILE A 236 12.48 2.97 21.16
N ALA A 237 12.27 3.89 20.22
CA ALA A 237 13.25 4.23 19.21
C ALA A 237 13.02 5.65 18.66
N LYS A 238 14.11 6.29 18.29
CA LYS A 238 14.14 7.62 17.69
C LYS A 238 15.26 7.70 16.68
N ARG A 239 14.98 8.37 15.55
CA ARG A 239 15.94 8.69 14.50
C ARG A 239 15.77 10.15 14.12
N ARG A 240 16.85 10.93 14.18
CA ARG A 240 16.87 12.31 13.68
C ARG A 240 17.68 12.39 12.38
N LEU A 241 17.01 12.79 11.30
CA LEU A 241 17.63 12.99 9.99
C LEU A 241 16.72 13.88 9.12
N PHE A 242 17.25 14.45 8.03
CA PHE A 242 16.42 15.08 7.01
C PHE A 242 15.37 14.07 6.49
N PRO A 243 14.07 14.45 6.39
CA PRO A 243 13.01 13.56 5.98
C PRO A 243 12.98 13.39 4.45
N LEU A 244 14.13 13.03 3.86
CA LEU A 244 14.33 12.91 2.42
C LEU A 244 14.87 11.51 2.07
N THR A 245 14.51 11.03 0.88
CA THR A 245 15.11 9.85 0.26
C THR A 245 15.32 10.09 -1.24
N LEU A 246 16.21 9.32 -1.87
CA LEU A 246 16.37 9.32 -3.32
C LEU A 246 15.19 8.60 -3.98
N PRO A 247 14.51 9.21 -4.98
CA PRO A 247 13.34 8.63 -5.62
C PRO A 247 13.64 7.79 -6.87
N TYR A 248 14.91 7.46 -7.13
CA TYR A 248 15.29 6.68 -8.31
C TYR A 248 14.74 5.26 -8.27
N SER A 249 14.69 4.66 -7.08
CA SER A 249 14.15 3.33 -6.92
C SER A 249 13.53 3.05 -5.56
N PHE A 250 12.60 2.10 -5.56
CA PHE A 250 11.92 1.60 -4.36
C PHE A 250 11.75 0.09 -4.44
N THR A 251 11.51 -0.54 -3.29
CA THR A 251 11.02 -1.91 -3.30
C THR A 251 9.58 -1.93 -3.81
N ILE A 252 9.19 -2.97 -4.52
CA ILE A 252 7.80 -3.19 -4.98
C ILE A 252 6.81 -3.07 -3.82
N HIS A 253 7.15 -3.58 -2.63
CA HIS A 253 6.34 -3.42 -1.41
C HIS A 253 6.09 -1.95 -1.02
N LYS A 254 7.15 -1.13 -0.98
CA LYS A 254 7.04 0.31 -0.65
C LYS A 254 6.30 1.10 -1.74
N ALA A 255 6.34 0.63 -2.99
CA ALA A 255 5.58 1.22 -4.08
C ALA A 255 4.06 0.93 -4.00
N GLN A 256 3.59 0.21 -2.98
CA GLN A 256 2.18 -0.08 -2.81
C GLN A 256 1.35 1.16 -2.53
N GLY A 257 0.39 1.41 -3.43
CA GLY A 257 -0.49 2.58 -3.37
C GLY A 257 0.06 3.81 -4.10
N MET A 258 1.27 3.74 -4.65
CA MET A 258 1.86 4.84 -5.43
C MET A 258 1.39 4.80 -6.88
N SER A 259 0.98 5.97 -7.40
CA SER A 259 0.72 6.19 -8.82
C SER A 259 2.01 6.64 -9.50
N ILE A 260 2.65 5.74 -10.27
CA ILE A 260 3.92 5.99 -10.96
C ILE A 260 3.66 6.01 -12.47
N LYS A 261 3.87 7.14 -13.16
CA LYS A 261 3.58 7.20 -14.60
C LYS A 261 4.52 6.31 -15.42
N ASN A 262 5.84 6.51 -15.24
CA ASN A 262 6.88 5.80 -15.95
C ASN A 262 7.64 4.91 -14.95
N ARG A 263 7.78 3.62 -15.27
CA ARG A 263 8.43 2.67 -14.35
C ARG A 263 9.27 1.64 -15.07
N VAL A 264 10.31 1.20 -14.38
CA VAL A 264 11.11 0.04 -14.76
C VAL A 264 10.97 -0.98 -13.64
N ILE A 265 10.52 -2.19 -13.96
CA ILE A 265 10.38 -3.27 -12.99
C ILE A 265 11.50 -4.27 -13.24
N ASP A 266 12.34 -4.51 -12.24
CA ASP A 266 13.27 -5.63 -12.26
C ASP A 266 12.61 -6.84 -11.60
N CYS A 267 12.34 -7.87 -12.39
CA CYS A 267 11.69 -9.08 -11.91
C CYS A 267 12.63 -10.01 -11.12
N LYS A 268 13.94 -9.75 -11.08
CA LYS A 268 14.89 -10.63 -10.40
C LYS A 268 14.55 -10.78 -8.91
N ASN A 269 14.58 -12.02 -8.42
CA ASN A 269 14.24 -12.39 -7.04
C ASN A 269 12.78 -12.04 -6.64
N SER A 270 11.87 -11.90 -7.61
CA SER A 270 10.45 -11.73 -7.30
C SER A 270 9.84 -13.03 -6.77
N PHE A 271 8.84 -12.89 -5.90
CA PHE A 271 8.04 -13.99 -5.38
C PHE A 271 6.60 -13.95 -5.94
N PRO A 272 5.79 -14.99 -5.74
CA PRO A 272 4.43 -15.10 -6.29
C PRO A 272 3.56 -13.87 -6.01
N GLY A 273 2.85 -13.40 -7.04
CA GLY A 273 2.00 -12.20 -6.99
C GLY A 273 2.75 -10.86 -7.05
N GLN A 274 4.06 -10.81 -6.82
CA GLN A 274 4.82 -9.56 -6.77
C GLN A 274 4.97 -8.89 -8.15
N ILE A 275 5.19 -9.69 -9.20
CA ILE A 275 5.31 -9.20 -10.58
C ILE A 275 3.95 -8.67 -11.07
N GLY A 276 2.88 -9.47 -10.90
CA GLY A 276 1.52 -9.07 -11.25
C GLY A 276 1.12 -7.78 -10.55
N PHE A 277 1.42 -7.67 -9.26
CA PHE A 277 1.22 -6.45 -8.50
C PHE A 277 1.99 -5.25 -9.09
N ALA A 278 3.29 -5.42 -9.39
CA ALA A 278 4.13 -4.33 -9.90
C ALA A 278 3.69 -3.86 -11.29
N VAL A 279 3.35 -4.79 -12.18
CA VAL A 279 2.81 -4.52 -13.53
C VAL A 279 1.41 -3.92 -13.44
N GLY A 280 0.56 -4.43 -12.55
CA GLY A 280 -0.80 -3.96 -12.29
C GLY A 280 -0.91 -2.55 -11.72
N ARG A 281 0.23 -1.93 -11.37
CA ARG A 281 0.30 -0.50 -11.08
C ARG A 281 0.42 0.37 -12.33
N ALA A 282 0.86 -0.17 -13.47
CA ALA A 282 1.04 0.57 -14.74
C ALA A 282 -0.29 1.14 -15.25
N ILE A 283 -0.24 2.32 -15.89
CA ILE A 283 -1.40 2.95 -16.53
C ILE A 283 -1.50 2.50 -18.00
N SER A 284 -0.36 2.46 -18.70
CA SER A 284 -0.24 2.04 -20.10
C SER A 284 1.02 1.19 -20.30
N LEU A 285 1.08 0.44 -21.41
CA LEU A 285 2.26 -0.30 -21.83
C LEU A 285 3.42 0.61 -22.25
N ASP A 286 3.13 1.84 -22.71
CA ASP A 286 4.16 2.79 -23.16
C ASP A 286 5.14 3.16 -22.03
N GLY A 287 4.61 3.51 -20.85
CA GLY A 287 5.38 3.90 -19.66
C GLY A 287 5.87 2.73 -18.80
N LEU A 288 5.81 1.50 -19.32
CA LEU A 288 6.19 0.28 -18.62
C LEU A 288 7.41 -0.39 -19.27
N CYS A 289 8.45 -0.61 -18.48
CA CYS A 289 9.59 -1.45 -18.83
C CYS A 289 9.71 -2.60 -17.84
N VAL A 290 9.93 -3.81 -18.35
CA VAL A 290 10.04 -5.05 -17.55
C VAL A 290 11.36 -5.74 -17.86
N LYS A 291 12.28 -5.73 -16.90
CA LYS A 291 13.62 -6.33 -17.01
C LYS A 291 13.67 -7.67 -16.29
N ASN A 292 14.51 -8.58 -16.78
CA ASN A 292 14.81 -9.88 -16.17
C ASN A 292 13.55 -10.74 -15.92
N PHE A 293 12.54 -10.62 -16.76
CA PHE A 293 11.32 -11.43 -16.64
C PHE A 293 11.58 -12.89 -17.00
N ILE A 294 11.22 -13.79 -16.09
CA ILE A 294 11.26 -15.24 -16.29
C ILE A 294 9.88 -15.79 -15.91
N PRO A 295 9.20 -16.54 -16.79
CA PRO A 295 7.85 -17.06 -16.52
C PRO A 295 7.75 -17.87 -15.22
N SER A 296 8.80 -18.63 -14.87
CA SER A 296 8.84 -19.45 -13.64
C SER A 296 8.77 -18.64 -12.35
N LEU A 297 9.01 -17.32 -12.38
CA LEU A 297 8.84 -16.43 -11.23
C LEU A 297 7.36 -16.12 -10.92
N CYS A 298 6.47 -16.38 -11.88
CA CYS A 298 5.03 -16.22 -11.69
C CYS A 298 4.46 -17.56 -11.26
N CYS A 299 4.53 -17.87 -9.97
CA CYS A 299 3.90 -19.07 -9.44
C CYS A 299 2.48 -18.77 -8.96
N PRO A 300 1.56 -19.76 -9.02
CA PRO A 300 0.25 -19.65 -8.40
C PRO A 300 0.33 -19.33 -6.91
N HIS A 301 -0.67 -18.61 -6.43
CA HIS A 301 -0.86 -18.39 -5.00
C HIS A 301 -1.23 -19.69 -4.27
N PRO A 302 -1.06 -19.77 -2.93
CA PRO A 302 -1.58 -20.87 -2.13
C PRO A 302 -3.08 -21.12 -2.40
N GLN A 303 -3.48 -22.38 -2.45
CA GLN A 303 -4.82 -22.79 -2.88
C GLN A 303 -5.95 -22.13 -2.08
N GLU A 304 -5.71 -21.81 -0.80
CA GLU A 304 -6.65 -21.06 0.04
C GLU A 304 -7.09 -19.71 -0.55
N ILE A 305 -6.24 -19.02 -1.30
CA ILE A 305 -6.57 -17.74 -1.96
C ILE A 305 -7.61 -18.00 -3.06
N SER A 306 -7.37 -18.99 -3.92
CA SER A 306 -8.30 -19.37 -4.98
C SER A 306 -9.62 -19.88 -4.41
N ARG A 307 -9.59 -20.68 -3.33
CA ARG A 307 -10.80 -21.14 -2.63
C ARG A 307 -11.60 -19.96 -2.06
N PHE A 308 -10.93 -18.97 -1.46
CA PHE A 308 -11.58 -17.77 -0.94
C PHE A 308 -12.34 -17.02 -2.04
N TYR A 309 -11.73 -16.83 -3.22
CA TYR A 309 -12.39 -16.16 -4.35
C TYR A 309 -13.47 -17.01 -5.04
N ASN A 310 -13.34 -18.34 -5.05
CA ASN A 310 -14.38 -19.21 -5.61
C ASN A 310 -15.67 -19.15 -4.79
N LYS A 311 -15.58 -19.01 -3.46
CA LYS A 311 -16.75 -18.76 -2.59
C LYS A 311 -17.55 -17.50 -2.99
N PHE A 312 -16.94 -16.51 -3.65
CA PHE A 312 -17.68 -15.33 -4.16
C PHE A 312 -18.63 -15.69 -5.30
N LYS A 313 -18.32 -16.73 -6.09
CA LYS A 313 -19.13 -17.14 -7.24
C LYS A 313 -20.39 -17.91 -6.83
N GLU A 314 -20.39 -18.52 -5.65
CA GLU A 314 -21.46 -19.41 -5.19
C GLU A 314 -22.48 -18.71 -4.27
N GLY A 315 -22.21 -17.48 -3.80
CA GLY A 315 -23.04 -16.81 -2.79
C GLY A 315 -23.31 -15.32 -3.03
N CYS A 316 -22.97 -14.76 -4.19
CA CYS A 316 -23.26 -13.38 -4.51
C CYS A 316 -24.43 -13.33 -5.51
N SER A 317 -25.65 -13.16 -5.02
CA SER A 317 -26.71 -12.60 -5.86
C SER A 317 -26.21 -11.23 -6.34
N ASP A 318 -26.23 -10.99 -7.65
CA ASP A 318 -26.01 -9.64 -8.23
C ASP A 318 -27.05 -8.62 -7.70
N GLU A 319 -28.09 -9.12 -7.04
CA GLU A 319 -29.02 -8.36 -6.23
C GLU A 319 -28.38 -8.03 -4.88
N LEU A 320 -27.83 -6.81 -4.78
CA LEU A 320 -27.73 -6.13 -3.49
C LEU A 320 -29.14 -6.05 -2.89
N GLU A 321 -29.56 -7.04 -2.11
CA GLU A 321 -30.74 -6.94 -1.25
C GLU A 321 -30.51 -5.84 -0.21
N SER A 322 -30.63 -4.57 -0.60
CA SER A 322 -30.56 -3.32 0.19
C SER A 322 -29.39 -3.10 1.15
N LEU A 323 -28.52 -4.09 1.39
CA LEU A 323 -27.59 -4.17 2.53
C LEU A 323 -28.27 -3.72 3.85
N SER A 324 -29.58 -3.92 3.98
CA SER A 324 -30.36 -3.40 5.12
C SER A 324 -29.85 -3.96 6.44
N CYS A 325 -29.43 -5.23 6.46
CA CYS A 325 -28.79 -5.88 7.60
C CYS A 325 -27.44 -5.24 8.00
N CYS A 326 -26.71 -4.61 7.05
CA CYS A 326 -25.48 -3.85 7.33
C CYS A 326 -25.77 -2.40 7.74
N ARG A 327 -26.94 -1.87 7.37
CA ARG A 327 -27.42 -0.54 7.73
C ARG A 327 -28.13 -0.62 9.08
N ALA A 328 -27.40 -0.95 10.14
CA ALA A 328 -27.96 -1.02 11.49
C ALA A 328 -28.52 0.33 12.00
N THR A 329 -28.26 1.43 11.29
CA THR A 329 -28.68 2.78 11.65
C THR A 329 -28.96 3.61 10.40
N LYS A 330 -30.21 4.08 10.26
CA LYS A 330 -30.52 5.17 9.32
C LYS A 330 -29.86 6.44 9.89
N LEU A 331 -28.89 6.98 9.17
CA LEU A 331 -28.41 8.34 9.35
C LEU A 331 -29.46 9.26 8.71
N ILE A 332 -30.17 10.03 9.53
CA ILE A 332 -31.14 11.02 9.04
C ILE A 332 -30.49 12.39 9.19
N GLN A 333 -30.45 13.16 8.10
CA GLN A 333 -29.98 14.54 8.12
C GLN A 333 -31.05 15.40 8.80
N GLY A 334 -30.70 15.97 9.96
CA GLY A 334 -31.52 16.95 10.67
C GLY A 334 -31.54 18.30 9.96
N LYS A 335 -32.43 19.20 10.41
CA LYS A 335 -32.71 20.49 9.75
C LYS A 335 -31.50 21.45 9.67
N ASP A 336 -30.42 21.18 10.42
CA ASP A 336 -29.26 22.07 10.54
C ASP A 336 -27.91 21.37 10.20
N ASN A 337 -27.89 20.42 9.25
CA ASN A 337 -26.71 19.59 8.92
C ASN A 337 -26.17 18.71 10.07
N GLU A 338 -26.91 18.55 11.16
CA GLU A 338 -26.64 17.55 12.20
C GLU A 338 -27.14 16.17 11.76
N TRP A 339 -26.35 15.11 11.97
CA TRP A 339 -26.74 13.74 11.60
C TRP A 339 -27.22 12.98 12.84
N GLU A 340 -28.45 12.47 12.80
CA GLU A 340 -29.00 11.64 13.88
C GLU A 340 -28.95 10.15 13.54
N ILE A 341 -28.56 9.35 14.54
CA ILE A 341 -28.49 7.90 14.45
C ILE A 341 -29.77 7.30 15.05
N ARG A 342 -30.66 6.72 14.22
CA ARG A 342 -31.79 5.92 14.71
C ARG A 342 -31.55 4.43 14.43
N LYS A 343 -31.63 3.60 15.47
CA LYS A 343 -31.70 2.14 15.31
C LYS A 343 -33.07 1.78 14.74
N THR A 344 -33.10 0.95 13.71
CA THR A 344 -34.33 0.28 13.29
C THR A 344 -34.67 -0.79 14.32
N GLU A 345 -35.72 -0.57 15.11
CA GLU A 345 -36.38 -1.66 15.82
C GLU A 345 -37.00 -2.57 14.77
N SER A 346 -36.63 -3.85 14.79
CA SER A 346 -37.35 -4.89 14.06
C SER A 346 -38.79 -4.89 14.59
N GLU A 347 -39.76 -4.70 13.69
CA GLU A 347 -41.17 -4.89 13.99
C GLU A 347 -41.38 -6.32 14.51
N ASN A 348 -41.43 -6.47 15.83
CA ASN A 348 -42.24 -7.47 16.51
C ASN A 348 -42.31 -7.17 18.02
N ASN A 349 -43.56 -7.09 18.47
CA ASN A 349 -44.08 -7.03 19.83
C ASN A 349 -44.13 -5.67 20.55
N ASN A 350 -45.39 -5.29 20.81
CA ASN A 350 -45.86 -4.45 21.91
C ASN A 350 -45.02 -4.69 23.17
N ASP A 351 -44.17 -3.74 23.53
CA ASP A 351 -44.19 -3.16 24.88
C ASP A 351 -43.31 -1.91 24.95
N SER A 352 -43.92 -0.86 25.48
CA SER A 352 -43.38 0.49 25.66
C SER A 352 -42.00 0.56 26.31
N LYS A 353 -40.94 0.95 25.58
CA LYS A 353 -39.73 1.56 26.15
C LYS A 353 -39.14 2.67 25.26
N ARG A 354 -38.72 3.75 25.92
CA ARG A 354 -38.17 5.00 25.39
C ARG A 354 -37.06 4.77 24.35
N SER A 355 -37.20 5.41 23.19
CA SER A 355 -36.13 5.59 22.21
C SER A 355 -35.00 6.46 22.78
N GLU A 356 -33.80 5.90 22.96
CA GLU A 356 -32.58 6.66 23.28
C GLU A 356 -32.07 7.38 22.03
N VAL A 357 -32.24 8.70 21.97
CA VAL A 357 -31.68 9.56 20.93
C VAL A 357 -30.30 10.03 21.40
N SER A 358 -29.24 9.59 20.71
CA SER A 358 -27.89 10.10 20.93
C SER A 358 -27.56 11.11 19.82
N LYS A 359 -27.45 12.39 20.15
CA LYS A 359 -26.98 13.42 19.21
C LYS A 359 -25.46 13.34 19.08
N VAL A 360 -24.97 13.31 17.84
CA VAL A 360 -23.53 13.39 17.54
C VAL A 360 -23.29 14.63 16.70
N THR A 361 -22.72 15.66 17.31
CA THR A 361 -22.23 16.85 16.60
C THR A 361 -20.83 16.56 16.06
N CYS A 362 -20.66 16.56 14.74
CA CYS A 362 -19.33 16.66 14.12
C CYS A 362 -18.84 18.11 14.27
N LYS A 363 -17.67 18.30 14.88
CA LYS A 363 -16.87 19.53 14.75
C LYS A 363 -15.89 19.41 13.60
#